data_AF-A0A4Z0NYZ4-F1
#
_entry.id   AF-A0A4Z0NYZ4-F1
#
_cell.length_a   1.000
_cell.length_b   1.000
_cell.length_c   1.000
_cell.angle_alpha   90.00
_cell.angle_beta   90.00
_cell.angle_gamma   90.00
#
_symmetry.space_group_name_H-M   'P 1'
#
loop_
_entity.id
_entity.type
_entity.pdbx_description
1 polymer ?
#
loop_
_entity_poly.entity_id
_entity_poly.type
_entity_poly.pdbx_seq_one_letter_code
_entity_poly.pdbx_strand_id
1 'polypeptide(L)'
;MSKQSKKPNFGDDLDASAPSLTNDALLYGVNRSILPQVAPTPAASSEPETTASTSTEEEWLKFSSFLRRSTYVRLKQSEYWDRLVLKKAVDSALCAFLDTMEGADRPLPEDEQYRLNGKKLK
;
A
#
# COMPACT_ATOMS: atom_id res chain seq x y z
N MET A 1 -12.90 29.07 60.12
CA MET A 1 -13.98 29.12 59.10
C MET A 1 -13.33 29.24 57.71
N SER A 2 -13.41 28.23 56.86
CA SER A 2 -13.03 28.34 55.44
C SER A 2 -13.76 27.28 54.62
N LYS A 3 -14.25 27.71 53.46
CA LYS A 3 -15.44 27.23 52.77
C LYS A 3 -15.14 26.03 51.86
N GLN A 4 -15.95 24.99 51.94
CA GLN A 4 -16.00 23.91 50.95
C GLN A 4 -16.46 24.48 49.60
N SER A 5 -15.66 24.28 48.55
CA SER A 5 -16.03 24.63 47.18
C SER A 5 -16.66 23.40 46.52
N LYS A 6 -17.92 23.54 46.10
CA LYS A 6 -18.79 22.51 45.55
C LYS A 6 -18.32 22.09 44.15
N LYS A 7 -18.15 20.78 43.91
CA LYS A 7 -17.81 20.23 42.58
C LYS A 7 -18.96 20.48 41.59
N PRO A 8 -18.68 20.82 40.33
CA PRO A 8 -19.72 20.99 39.31
C PRO A 8 -20.38 19.64 39.00
N ASN A 9 -21.72 19.66 38.94
CA ASN A 9 -22.55 18.50 38.63
C ASN A 9 -22.58 18.31 37.11
N PHE A 10 -22.12 17.16 36.63
CA PHE A 10 -22.05 16.83 35.20
C PHE A 10 -23.37 16.15 34.81
N GLY A 11 -24.39 16.92 34.43
CA GLY A 11 -25.70 16.32 34.15
C GLY A 11 -26.81 17.21 33.61
N ASP A 12 -26.50 18.35 32.97
CA ASP A 12 -27.53 19.31 32.52
C ASP A 12 -27.23 19.89 31.12
N ASP A 13 -26.76 19.06 30.18
CA ASP A 13 -26.47 19.50 28.80
C ASP A 13 -26.82 18.43 27.76
N LEU A 14 -27.97 17.76 27.95
CA LEU A 14 -28.54 16.81 26.99
C LEU A 14 -29.76 17.38 26.23
N ASP A 15 -29.81 18.70 26.04
CA ASP A 15 -30.81 19.36 25.17
C ASP A 15 -30.16 20.32 24.16
N ALA A 16 -28.95 19.98 23.69
CA ALA A 16 -28.36 20.65 22.54
C ALA A 16 -29.02 20.11 21.25
N SER A 17 -29.92 20.92 20.69
CA SER A 17 -30.50 20.74 19.36
C SER A 17 -29.42 20.37 18.33
N ALA A 18 -29.58 19.21 17.68
CA ALA A 18 -28.60 18.67 16.74
C ALA A 18 -28.31 19.69 15.62
N PRO A 19 -27.05 20.11 15.40
CA PRO A 19 -26.73 20.98 14.28
C PRO A 19 -27.04 20.25 12.97
N SER A 20 -27.83 20.91 12.12
CA SER A 20 -28.24 20.41 10.81
C SER A 20 -27.04 19.93 9.99
N LEU A 21 -27.14 18.70 9.49
CA LEU A 21 -26.13 17.93 8.77
C LEU A 21 -25.88 18.44 7.34
N THR A 22 -25.85 19.76 7.15
CA THR A 22 -25.77 20.43 5.85
C THR A 22 -24.39 21.01 5.54
N ASN A 23 -23.47 21.08 6.51
CA ASN A 23 -22.13 21.64 6.29
C ASN A 23 -21.06 20.60 5.89
N ASP A 24 -21.23 19.32 6.26
CA ASP A 24 -20.20 18.30 6.04
C ASP A 24 -20.01 17.93 4.57
N ALA A 25 -21.03 18.12 3.73
CA ALA A 25 -20.99 17.82 2.30
C ALA A 25 -20.12 18.80 1.48
N LEU A 26 -19.75 19.96 2.03
CA LEU A 26 -18.83 20.91 1.40
C LEU A 26 -17.35 20.65 1.76
N LEU A 27 -17.08 19.95 2.87
CA LEU A 27 -15.70 19.62 3.27
C LEU A 27 -15.14 18.40 2.53
N TYR A 28 -15.98 17.41 2.24
CA TYR A 28 -15.59 16.20 1.52
C TYR A 28 -16.19 16.24 0.12
N GLY A 29 -15.57 16.97 -0.81
CA GLY A 29 -16.00 17.19 -2.19
C GLY A 29 -16.24 15.91 -3.01
N VAL A 30 -17.27 15.16 -2.65
CA VAL A 30 -17.71 13.92 -3.28
C VAL A 30 -19.06 14.20 -3.91
N ASN A 31 -19.03 15.03 -4.96
CA ASN A 31 -20.14 15.13 -5.90
C ASN A 31 -20.03 13.96 -6.89
N ARG A 32 -20.39 12.75 -6.45
CA ARG A 32 -20.47 11.60 -7.36
C ARG A 32 -21.88 11.56 -7.97
N SER A 33 -22.05 12.27 -9.09
CA SER A 33 -23.23 12.14 -9.94
C SER A 33 -23.20 10.75 -10.58
N ILE A 34 -24.14 9.88 -10.24
CA ILE A 34 -24.25 8.52 -10.80
C ILE A 34 -25.31 8.57 -11.90
N LEU A 35 -24.87 8.51 -13.16
CA LEU A 35 -25.73 8.22 -14.31
C LEU A 35 -25.79 6.70 -14.52
N PRO A 36 -26.96 6.11 -14.83
CA PRO A 36 -27.06 4.67 -15.07
C PRO A 36 -26.58 4.34 -16.49
N GLN A 37 -25.57 3.49 -16.60
CA GLN A 37 -25.06 3.00 -17.89
C GLN A 37 -25.77 1.69 -18.27
N VAL A 38 -26.40 1.73 -19.45
CA VAL A 38 -27.18 0.68 -20.10
C VAL A 38 -26.27 -0.43 -20.65
N ALA A 39 -26.68 -1.70 -20.48
CA ALA A 39 -26.03 -2.88 -21.04
C ALA A 39 -26.28 -3.03 -22.56
N PRO A 40 -25.34 -3.65 -23.30
CA PRO A 40 -25.77 -4.72 -24.22
C PRO A 40 -24.81 -5.93 -24.33
N THR A 41 -25.43 -7.12 -24.29
CA THR A 41 -25.35 -8.32 -25.15
C THR A 41 -23.99 -8.83 -25.70
N PRO A 42 -23.72 -10.16 -25.64
CA PRO A 42 -22.43 -10.76 -26.00
C PRO A 42 -22.29 -10.97 -27.52
N ALA A 43 -21.14 -10.60 -28.08
CA ALA A 43 -20.70 -11.01 -29.40
C ALA A 43 -19.41 -11.82 -29.27
N ALA A 44 -19.47 -13.05 -29.76
CA ALA A 44 -18.33 -13.95 -29.89
C ALA A 44 -17.21 -13.29 -30.70
N SER A 45 -15.99 -13.35 -30.19
CA SER A 45 -14.78 -13.04 -30.94
C SER A 45 -13.70 -14.04 -30.54
N SER A 46 -13.10 -14.61 -31.57
CA SER A 46 -12.21 -15.76 -31.62
C SER A 46 -11.00 -15.70 -30.69
N GLU A 47 -10.48 -16.90 -30.39
CA GLU A 47 -9.19 -17.20 -29.77
C GLU A 47 -8.06 -16.23 -30.15
N PRO A 48 -7.13 -16.03 -29.23
CA PRO A 48 -5.83 -16.64 -29.50
C PRO A 48 -5.42 -17.61 -28.40
N GLU A 49 -4.71 -18.64 -28.86
CA GLU A 49 -4.04 -19.68 -28.09
C GLU A 49 -3.40 -19.11 -26.82
N THR A 50 -3.88 -19.61 -25.68
CA THR A 50 -3.21 -19.46 -24.40
C THR A 50 -1.87 -20.18 -24.50
N THR A 51 -0.84 -19.46 -24.92
CA THR A 51 0.54 -19.83 -24.59
C THR A 51 0.57 -19.98 -23.08
N ALA A 52 0.72 -21.23 -22.63
CA ALA A 52 0.88 -21.60 -21.24
C ALA A 52 1.98 -20.73 -20.65
N SER A 53 1.57 -19.65 -20.00
CA SER A 53 2.44 -18.80 -19.22
C SER A 53 2.89 -19.71 -18.10
N THR A 54 4.11 -20.22 -18.22
CA THR A 54 4.76 -20.94 -17.15
C THR A 54 4.95 -19.89 -16.08
N SER A 55 3.94 -19.72 -15.22
CA SER A 55 4.03 -18.90 -14.03
C SER A 55 4.96 -19.67 -13.12
N THR A 56 6.26 -19.56 -13.39
CA THR A 56 7.29 -19.80 -12.40
C THR A 56 6.92 -18.88 -11.25
N GLU A 57 6.27 -19.43 -10.24
CA GLU A 57 5.94 -18.70 -9.03
C GLU A 57 7.27 -18.13 -8.51
N GLU A 58 7.43 -16.81 -8.62
CA GLU A 58 8.68 -16.16 -8.27
C GLU A 58 8.98 -16.44 -6.79
N GLU A 59 10.10 -17.11 -6.56
CA GLU A 59 10.52 -17.49 -5.21
C GLU A 59 10.96 -16.24 -4.46
N TRP A 60 10.36 -16.01 -3.30
CA TRP A 60 10.72 -14.89 -2.45
C TRP A 60 12.01 -15.19 -1.67
N LEU A 61 13.10 -14.54 -2.06
CA LEU A 61 14.38 -14.62 -1.34
C LEU A 61 14.42 -13.68 -0.12
N LYS A 62 15.11 -14.12 0.94
CA LYS A 62 15.35 -13.27 2.12
C LYS A 62 16.38 -12.20 1.80
N PHE A 63 15.98 -10.95 1.89
CA PHE A 63 16.84 -9.78 1.75
C PHE A 63 16.88 -8.99 3.06
N SER A 64 18.07 -8.60 3.52
CA SER A 64 18.25 -7.76 4.71
C SER A 64 19.21 -6.61 4.42
N SER A 65 18.80 -5.40 4.77
CA SER A 65 19.61 -4.18 4.64
C SER A 65 19.27 -3.19 5.75
N PHE A 66 20.05 -2.12 5.86
CA PHE A 66 19.87 -1.07 6.85
C PHE A 66 19.09 0.12 6.26
N LEU A 67 18.26 0.75 7.10
CA LEU A 67 17.50 1.94 6.74
C LEU A 67 17.85 3.11 7.66
N ARG A 68 17.75 4.33 7.13
CA ARG A 68 17.78 5.54 7.96
C ARG A 68 16.56 5.57 8.89
N ARG A 69 16.76 6.05 10.12
CA ARG A 69 15.69 6.15 11.14
C ARG A 69 14.45 6.89 10.62
N SER A 70 14.65 8.00 9.91
CA SER A 70 13.54 8.80 9.34
C SER A 70 12.73 8.02 8.30
N THR A 71 13.37 7.18 7.48
CA THR A 71 12.68 6.31 6.52
C THR A 71 11.90 5.21 7.24
N TYR A 72 12.51 4.58 8.26
CA TYR A 72 11.84 3.54 9.04
C TYR A 72 10.56 4.04 9.73
N VAL A 73 10.57 5.25 10.29
CA VAL A 73 9.38 5.85 10.92
C VAL A 73 8.26 6.06 9.90
N ARG A 74 8.56 6.62 8.72
CA ARG A 74 7.55 6.83 7.66
C ARG A 74 6.96 5.52 7.15
N LEU A 75 7.80 4.50 7.04
CA LEU A 75 7.38 3.16 6.65
C LEU A 75 6.39 2.57 7.66
N LYS A 76 6.68 2.69 8.96
CA LYS A 76 5.76 2.24 10.02
C LYS A 76 4.45 3.04 10.07
N GLN A 77 4.51 4.34 9.78
CA GLN A 77 3.31 5.16 9.64
C GLN A 77 2.44 4.68 8.47
N SER A 78 3.04 4.40 7.31
CA SER A 78 2.33 3.93 6.11
C SER A 78 1.74 2.53 6.31
N GLU A 79 2.44 1.65 7.03
CA GLU A 79 1.92 0.33 7.41
C GLU A 79 0.68 0.44 8.30
N TYR A 80 0.66 1.41 9.20
CA TYR A 80 -0.46 1.65 10.11
C TYR A 80 -1.66 2.31 9.41
N TRP A 81 -1.44 3.43 8.72
CA TRP A 81 -2.50 4.25 8.12
C TRP A 81 -2.99 3.70 6.78
N ASP A 82 -2.07 3.28 5.91
CA ASP A 82 -2.37 2.92 4.51
C ASP A 82 -2.40 1.39 4.29
N ARG A 83 -2.19 0.60 5.36
CA ARG A 83 -2.09 -0.87 5.30
C ARG A 83 -1.03 -1.34 4.28
N LEU A 84 0.06 -0.59 4.18
CA LEU A 84 1.15 -0.88 3.26
C LEU A 84 1.70 -2.30 3.51
N VAL A 85 1.68 -3.14 2.48
CA VAL A 85 2.35 -4.45 2.50
C VAL A 85 3.82 -4.24 2.17
N LEU A 86 4.66 -4.15 3.20
CA LEU A 86 6.07 -3.77 3.07
C LEU A 86 6.84 -4.61 2.05
N LYS A 87 6.62 -5.93 2.07
CA LYS A 87 7.29 -6.89 1.17
C LYS A 87 7.10 -6.50 -0.30
N LYS A 88 5.86 -6.21 -0.70
CA LYS A 88 5.51 -5.81 -2.07
C LYS A 88 5.96 -4.40 -2.39
N ALA A 89 5.86 -3.48 -1.43
CA ALA A 89 6.25 -2.08 -1.63
C ALA A 89 7.76 -1.94 -1.87
N VAL A 90 8.59 -2.67 -1.11
CA VAL A 90 10.05 -2.67 -1.29
C VAL A 90 10.42 -3.31 -2.61
N ASP A 91 9.84 -4.45 -2.94
CA ASP A 91 10.06 -5.16 -4.20
C ASP A 91 9.76 -4.28 -5.42
N SER A 92 8.56 -3.69 -5.47
CA SER A 92 8.15 -2.78 -6.54
C SER A 92 9.05 -1.53 -6.64
N ALA A 93 9.43 -0.94 -5.50
CA ALA A 93 10.30 0.23 -5.50
C ALA A 93 11.73 -0.10 -5.99
N LEU A 94 12.24 -1.30 -5.67
CA LEU A 94 13.53 -1.77 -6.16
C LEU A 94 13.48 -2.07 -7.65
N CYS A 95 12.45 -2.76 -8.14
CA CYS A 95 12.27 -3.01 -9.57
C CYS A 95 12.23 -1.70 -10.36
N ALA A 96 11.37 -0.77 -9.95
CA ALA A 96 11.25 0.54 -10.61
C ALA A 96 12.57 1.35 -10.58
N PHE A 97 13.40 1.18 -9.55
CA PHE A 97 14.73 1.80 -9.50
C PHE A 97 15.73 1.09 -10.43
N LEU A 98 15.73 -0.23 -10.46
CA LEU A 98 16.62 -1.04 -11.31
C LEU A 98 16.29 -0.88 -12.79
N ASP A 99 15.03 -0.69 -13.16
CA ASP A 99 14.60 -0.39 -14.53
C ASP A 99 15.24 0.90 -15.10
N THR A 100 15.67 1.80 -14.21
CA THR A 100 16.38 3.03 -14.63
C THR A 100 17.88 2.82 -14.88
N MET A 101 18.41 1.63 -14.55
CA MET A 101 19.83 1.31 -14.63
C MET A 101 20.10 0.36 -15.80
N GLU A 102 20.83 0.84 -16.81
CA GLU A 102 21.19 0.03 -18.00
C GLU A 102 21.99 -1.25 -17.65
N GLY A 103 22.67 -1.26 -16.50
CA GLY A 103 23.46 -2.40 -16.04
C GLY A 103 22.68 -3.46 -15.27
N ALA A 104 21.40 -3.24 -14.94
CA ALA A 104 20.62 -4.15 -14.11
C ALA A 104 20.37 -5.50 -14.79
N ASP A 105 20.19 -5.50 -16.12
CA ASP A 105 19.96 -6.71 -16.91
C ASP A 105 21.26 -7.39 -17.41
N ARG A 106 22.42 -6.78 -17.12
CA ARG A 106 23.70 -7.37 -17.51
C ARG A 106 23.95 -8.62 -16.66
N PRO A 107 24.32 -9.76 -17.26
CA PRO A 107 24.66 -10.95 -16.50
C PRO A 107 25.81 -10.66 -15.54
N LEU A 108 25.68 -11.17 -14.31
CA LEU A 108 26.78 -11.11 -13.34
C LEU A 108 27.99 -11.89 -13.87
N PRO A 109 29.24 -11.50 -13.53
CA PRO A 109 30.41 -12.31 -13.78
C PRO A 109 30.29 -13.72 -13.18
N GLU A 110 30.92 -14.71 -13.82
CA GLU A 110 30.78 -16.13 -13.46
C GLU A 110 31.13 -16.38 -11.97
N ASP A 111 32.20 -15.75 -11.48
CA ASP A 111 32.64 -15.82 -10.08
C ASP A 111 31.56 -15.38 -9.07
N GLU A 112 30.79 -14.35 -9.42
CA GLU A 112 29.73 -13.81 -8.55
C GLU A 112 28.44 -14.64 -8.66
N GLN A 113 28.15 -15.24 -9.82
CA GLN A 113 27.05 -16.18 -9.98
C GLN A 113 27.21 -17.42 -9.08
N TYR A 114 28.44 -17.94 -8.93
CA TYR A 114 28.72 -19.08 -8.05
C TYR A 114 28.44 -18.77 -6.57
N ARG A 115 28.72 -17.53 -6.13
CA ARG A 115 28.45 -17.09 -4.75
C ARG A 115 26.96 -17.05 -4.45
N LEU A 116 26.14 -16.66 -5.41
CA LEU A 116 24.69 -16.64 -5.28
C LEU A 116 24.09 -18.05 -5.28
N ASN A 117 24.62 -18.95 -6.12
CA ASN A 117 24.09 -20.30 -6.29
C ASN A 117 24.61 -21.34 -5.27
N GLY A 118 25.53 -20.95 -4.38
CA GLY A 118 25.99 -21.78 -3.26
C GLY A 118 26.77 -23.05 -3.63
N LYS A 119 27.02 -23.31 -4.92
CA LYS A 119 27.77 -24.48 -5.39
C LYS A 119 29.26 -24.18 -5.34
N LYS A 120 29.89 -24.46 -4.19
CA LYS A 120 31.36 -24.45 -4.09
C LYS A 120 31.94 -25.52 -5.02
N LEU A 121 32.82 -25.11 -5.92
CA LEU A 121 33.70 -26.03 -6.66
C LEU A 121 34.59 -26.73 -5.63
N LYS A 122 34.54 -28.07 -5.58
CA LYS A 122 35.49 -28.89 -4.82
C LYS A 122 36.73 -29.14 -5.66
#